data_AF-A0A1Y1SZ15-F1
#
_entry.id   AF-A0A1Y1SZ15-F1
#
_cell.length_a   1.000
_cell.length_b   1.000
_cell.length_c   1.000
_cell.angle_alpha   90.00
_cell.angle_beta   90.00
_cell.angle_gamma   90.00
#
_symmetry.space_group_name_H-M   'P 1'
#
loop_
_entity.id
_entity.type
_entity.pdbx_description
1 polymer ?
#
loop_
_entity_poly.entity_id
_entity_poly.type
_entity_poly.pdbx_seq_one_letter_code
_entity_poly.pdbx_strand_id
1 'polypeptide(L)'
;MTIENLLIIYDTDFEKRNWLDWIISHVMFAPPTHRFSGRALIEADQFIFKGYDKKKNENAEIILYRHLITQVYLGYDKTYSHFQVRSSFFWQPIRIQYQNESKDQLDFIYLICNYNHFSTSNKELFEALKIWLS
;
A
#
# COMPACT_ATOMS: atom_id res chain seq x y z
N MET A 1 -0.96 -15.75 -7.49
CA MET A 1 0.14 -14.90 -7.99
C MET A 1 0.96 -14.43 -6.81
N THR A 2 2.29 -14.56 -6.86
CA THR A 2 3.17 -14.07 -5.78
C THR A 2 3.77 -12.73 -6.14
N ILE A 3 3.80 -11.82 -5.17
CA ILE A 3 4.32 -10.46 -5.27
C ILE A 3 5.43 -10.31 -4.26
N GLU A 4 6.65 -10.08 -4.73
CA GLU A 4 7.79 -9.78 -3.88
C GLU A 4 7.91 -8.26 -3.64
N ASN A 5 8.64 -7.86 -2.61
CA ASN A 5 8.97 -6.46 -2.31
C ASN A 5 7.74 -5.53 -2.30
N LEU A 6 6.72 -5.91 -1.54
CA LEU A 6 5.51 -5.15 -1.34
C LEU A 6 5.62 -4.27 -0.09
N LEU A 7 5.29 -3.00 -0.26
CA LEU A 7 5.18 -2.00 0.78
C LEU A 7 3.71 -1.66 1.01
N ILE A 8 3.27 -1.64 2.27
CA ILE A 8 1.89 -1.35 2.65
C ILE A 8 1.84 -0.25 3.71
N ILE A 9 0.81 0.57 3.65
CA ILE A 9 0.44 1.52 4.70
C ILE A 9 -1.07 1.74 4.76
N TYR A 10 -1.61 1.84 5.97
CA TYR A 10 -2.99 2.25 6.20
C TYR A 10 -3.13 3.77 6.10
N ASP A 11 -4.26 4.24 5.62
CA ASP A 11 -4.66 5.65 5.67
C ASP A 11 -4.53 6.28 7.07
N THR A 12 -4.97 5.57 8.10
CA THR A 12 -4.92 6.03 9.50
C THR A 12 -3.50 6.20 10.03
N ASP A 13 -2.52 5.49 9.46
CA ASP A 13 -1.11 5.68 9.77
C ASP A 13 -0.50 6.84 8.97
N PHE A 14 -1.13 7.25 7.86
CA PHE A 14 -0.78 8.46 7.10
C PHE A 14 -1.20 9.74 7.83
N GLU A 15 -2.40 9.75 8.43
CA GLU A 15 -2.94 10.95 9.11
C GLU A 15 -2.29 11.22 10.46
N LYS A 16 -1.77 10.20 11.14
CA LYS A 16 -1.16 10.30 12.48
C LYS A 16 0.32 10.72 12.46
N ARG A 17 0.82 11.22 11.34
CA ARG A 17 2.25 11.52 11.20
C ARG A 17 2.66 12.76 12.00
N ASN A 18 3.72 12.59 12.80
CA ASN A 18 4.42 13.70 13.43
C ASN A 18 5.22 14.48 12.37
N TRP A 19 5.37 15.78 12.57
CA TRP A 19 6.06 16.72 11.67
C TRP A 19 7.47 16.30 11.20
N LEU A 20 8.17 15.40 11.93
CA LEU A 20 9.49 14.87 11.56
C LEU A 20 9.43 13.86 10.40
N ASP A 21 8.41 13.02 10.33
CA ASP A 21 8.21 12.07 9.22
C ASP A 21 7.89 12.80 7.90
N TRP A 22 7.23 13.95 8.01
CA TRP A 22 7.03 14.86 6.89
C TRP A 22 8.37 15.38 6.38
N ILE A 23 9.30 15.80 7.25
CA ILE A 23 10.63 16.27 6.83
C ILE A 23 11.45 15.15 6.16
N ILE A 24 11.40 13.92 6.66
CA ILE A 24 12.12 12.77 6.06
C ILE A 24 11.59 12.45 4.64
N SER A 25 10.28 12.60 4.42
CA SER A 25 9.70 12.45 3.07
C SER A 25 10.14 13.52 2.06
N HIS A 26 10.80 14.59 2.53
CA HIS A 26 11.40 15.64 1.70
C HIS A 26 12.90 15.42 1.43
N VAL A 27 13.51 14.36 1.98
CA VAL A 27 14.87 13.95 1.61
C VAL A 27 14.82 13.26 0.25
N MET A 28 15.55 13.81 -0.74
CA MET A 28 15.70 13.22 -2.06
C MET A 28 16.14 11.75 -1.94
N PHE A 29 15.53 10.84 -2.71
CA PHE A 29 15.76 9.38 -2.68
C PHE A 29 15.26 8.61 -1.45
N ALA A 30 14.50 9.23 -0.55
CA ALA A 30 13.84 8.47 0.52
C ALA A 30 12.87 7.42 -0.08
N PRO A 31 12.85 6.19 0.45
CA PRO A 31 11.90 5.17 0.02
C PRO A 31 10.46 5.64 0.27
N PRO A 32 9.47 5.09 -0.46
CA PRO A 32 8.08 5.42 -0.26
C PRO A 32 7.69 5.20 1.20
N THR A 33 6.84 6.07 1.72
CA THR A 33 6.35 5.89 3.08
C THR A 33 5.58 4.58 3.16
N HIS A 34 5.99 3.72 4.10
CA HIS A 34 5.31 2.47 4.40
C HIS A 34 5.49 2.09 5.87
N ARG A 35 4.51 1.36 6.39
CA ARG A 35 4.61 0.71 7.71
C ARG A 35 5.04 -0.73 7.58
N PHE A 36 4.50 -1.42 6.58
CA PHE A 36 4.77 -2.83 6.35
C PHE A 36 5.62 -3.03 5.11
N SER A 37 6.54 -3.99 5.18
CA SER A 37 7.37 -4.44 4.06
C SER A 37 7.45 -5.96 4.03
N GLY A 38 7.23 -6.57 2.87
CA GLY A 38 7.24 -8.02 2.75
C GLY A 38 6.81 -8.50 1.38
N ARG A 39 6.04 -9.59 1.35
CA ARG A 39 5.53 -10.21 0.13
C ARG A 39 4.03 -10.46 0.26
N ALA A 40 3.35 -10.59 -0.88
CA ALA A 40 1.95 -10.97 -0.90
C ALA A 40 1.68 -12.15 -1.84
N LEU A 41 0.67 -12.93 -1.49
CA LEU A 41 0.11 -14.00 -2.30
C LEU A 41 -1.35 -13.63 -2.63
N ILE A 42 -1.67 -13.58 -3.91
CA ILE A 42 -3.05 -13.48 -4.39
C ILE A 42 -3.53 -14.90 -4.69
N GLU A 43 -4.52 -15.35 -3.93
CA GLU A 43 -5.26 -16.60 -4.11
C GLU A 43 -6.63 -16.30 -4.76
N ALA A 44 -7.49 -17.31 -4.92
CA ALA A 44 -8.77 -17.13 -5.61
C ALA A 44 -9.73 -16.16 -4.89
N ASP A 45 -9.74 -16.20 -3.56
CA ASP A 45 -10.66 -15.49 -2.68
C ASP A 45 -9.96 -14.51 -1.73
N GLN A 46 -8.62 -14.52 -1.67
CA GLN A 46 -7.85 -13.78 -0.67
C GLN A 46 -6.59 -13.13 -1.23
N PHE A 47 -6.27 -11.96 -0.69
CA PHE A 47 -4.96 -11.31 -0.78
C PHE A 47 -4.28 -11.45 0.58
N ILE A 48 -3.15 -12.16 0.63
CA ILE A 48 -2.45 -12.49 1.86
C ILE A 48 -1.06 -11.85 1.82
N PHE A 49 -0.85 -10.83 2.65
CA PHE A 49 0.45 -10.23 2.88
C PHE A 49 1.14 -10.87 4.08
N LYS A 50 2.43 -11.16 3.95
CA LYS A 50 3.32 -11.58 5.04
C LYS A 50 4.60 -10.77 5.00
N GLY A 51 4.96 -10.17 6.12
CA GLY A 51 6.12 -9.32 6.20
C GLY A 51 6.39 -8.79 7.60
N TYR A 52 6.96 -7.60 7.65
CA TYR A 52 7.41 -6.95 8.88
C TYR A 52 6.65 -5.64 9.12
N ASP A 53 6.17 -5.44 10.35
CA ASP A 53 5.60 -4.17 10.81
C ASP A 53 6.69 -3.32 11.48
N LYS A 54 7.11 -2.24 10.80
CA LYS A 54 8.16 -1.34 11.30
C LYS A 54 7.77 -0.61 12.58
N LYS A 55 6.48 -0.35 12.80
CA LYS A 55 6.00 0.42 13.95
C LYS A 55 6.01 -0.41 15.22
N LYS A 56 5.69 -1.70 15.10
CA LYS A 56 5.63 -2.64 16.23
C LYS A 56 6.88 -3.52 16.36
N ASN A 57 7.77 -3.47 15.37
CA ASN A 57 9.00 -4.23 15.33
C ASN A 57 8.77 -5.76 15.42
N GLU A 58 7.77 -6.25 14.68
CA GLU A 58 7.32 -7.65 14.70
C GLU A 58 6.89 -8.14 13.31
N ASN A 59 6.76 -9.46 13.15
CA ASN A 59 6.16 -10.05 11.95
C ASN A 59 4.66 -9.74 11.90
N ALA A 60 4.18 -9.43 10.71
CA ALA A 60 2.77 -9.10 10.48
C ALA A 60 2.22 -9.86 9.27
N GLU A 61 0.94 -10.21 9.39
CA GLU A 61 0.13 -10.80 8.34
C GLU A 61 -1.12 -9.96 8.15
N ILE A 62 -1.43 -9.63 6.90
CA ILE A 62 -2.64 -8.87 6.52
C ILE A 62 -3.38 -9.71 5.50
N ILE A 63 -4.63 -10.05 5.80
CA ILE A 63 -5.50 -10.82 4.92
C ILE A 63 -6.65 -9.91 4.49
N LEU A 64 -6.84 -9.76 3.19
CA LEU A 64 -8.00 -9.09 2.61
C LEU A 64 -8.79 -10.11 1.80
N TYR A 65 -10.04 -10.31 2.18
CA TYR A 65 -10.94 -11.16 1.42
C TYR A 65 -11.47 -10.41 0.20
N ARG A 66 -11.48 -11.08 -0.94
CA ARG A 66 -11.94 -10.55 -2.23
C ARG A 66 -13.33 -9.92 -2.12
N HIS A 67 -14.25 -10.58 -1.42
CA HIS A 67 -15.64 -10.13 -1.29
C HIS A 67 -15.80 -8.86 -0.44
N LEU A 68 -14.80 -8.51 0.37
CA LEU A 68 -14.79 -7.27 1.17
C LEU A 68 -14.15 -6.11 0.40
N ILE A 69 -13.40 -6.38 -0.66
CA ILE A 69 -12.78 -5.34 -1.48
C ILE A 69 -13.85 -4.70 -2.36
N THR A 70 -14.07 -3.42 -2.13
CA THR A 70 -15.10 -2.67 -2.87
C THR A 70 -14.51 -2.01 -4.10
N GLN A 71 -13.30 -1.46 -4.00
CA GLN A 71 -12.70 -0.68 -5.08
C GLN A 71 -11.17 -0.74 -5.05
N VAL A 72 -10.56 -0.69 -6.23
CA VAL A 72 -9.11 -0.54 -6.41
C VAL A 72 -8.83 0.64 -7.33
N TYR A 73 -7.91 1.49 -6.92
CA TYR A 73 -7.53 2.71 -7.63
C TYR A 73 -6.02 2.72 -7.88
N LEU A 74 -5.59 3.29 -9.01
CA LEU A 74 -4.20 3.60 -9.30
C LEU A 74 -4.04 5.11 -9.40
N GLY A 75 -3.24 5.70 -8.51
CA GLY A 75 -3.00 7.13 -8.50
C GLY A 75 -2.98 7.76 -7.12
N TYR A 76 -2.64 9.04 -7.11
CA TYR A 76 -2.61 9.87 -5.91
C TYR A 76 -4.00 10.34 -5.52
N ASP A 77 -4.19 10.59 -4.23
CA ASP A 77 -5.41 11.20 -3.69
C ASP A 77 -5.05 12.31 -2.69
N LYS A 78 -6.05 12.82 -1.96
CA LYS A 78 -5.84 13.88 -0.96
C LYS A 78 -4.98 13.41 0.22
N THR A 79 -5.00 12.12 0.54
CA THR A 79 -4.30 11.50 1.67
C THR A 79 -2.86 11.15 1.30
N TYR A 80 -2.70 10.49 0.15
CA TYR A 80 -1.42 10.16 -0.47
C TYR A 80 -1.19 11.12 -1.64
N SER A 81 -0.81 12.36 -1.34
CA SER A 81 -0.67 13.42 -2.36
C SER A 81 0.75 13.52 -2.94
N HIS A 82 0.85 14.01 -4.18
CA HIS A 82 2.13 14.32 -4.84
C HIS A 82 3.03 15.25 -4.01
N PHE A 83 2.44 16.19 -3.25
CA PHE A 83 3.19 17.14 -2.43
C PHE A 83 3.87 16.49 -1.23
N GLN A 84 3.31 15.41 -0.70
CA GLN A 84 3.90 14.64 0.40
C GLN A 84 4.99 13.68 -0.08
N VAL A 85 5.11 13.47 -1.39
CA VAL A 85 6.04 12.53 -2.00
C VAL A 85 6.78 13.23 -3.14
N ARG A 86 7.62 14.21 -2.78
CA ARG A 86 8.37 15.04 -3.76
C ARG A 86 9.37 14.28 -4.63
N SER A 87 9.55 12.97 -4.43
CA SER A 87 10.36 12.08 -5.29
C SER A 87 9.59 11.44 -6.45
N SER A 88 8.31 11.76 -6.63
CA SER A 88 7.34 10.83 -7.22
C SER A 88 6.68 11.27 -8.52
N PHE A 89 7.48 11.55 -9.54
CA PHE A 89 6.97 11.59 -10.92
C PHE A 89 6.91 10.21 -11.58
N PHE A 90 7.54 9.19 -10.99
CA PHE A 90 7.82 7.90 -11.68
C PHE A 90 7.01 6.70 -11.18
N TRP A 91 6.17 6.86 -10.18
CA TRP A 91 5.34 5.76 -9.66
C TRP A 91 3.99 6.29 -9.14
N GLN A 92 2.94 5.48 -9.17
CA GLN A 92 1.61 5.82 -8.66
C GLN A 92 1.19 4.74 -7.65
N PRO A 93 0.77 5.10 -6.42
CA PRO A 93 0.37 4.10 -5.45
C PRO A 93 -0.93 3.40 -5.90
N ILE A 94 -1.11 2.16 -5.48
CA ILE A 94 -2.38 1.45 -5.61
C ILE A 94 -3.14 1.64 -4.30
N ARG A 95 -4.38 2.10 -4.35
CA ARG A 95 -5.26 2.19 -3.18
C ARG A 95 -6.32 1.11 -3.26
N ILE A 96 -6.43 0.30 -2.21
CA ILE A 96 -7.50 -0.67 -2.05
C ILE A 96 -8.45 -0.15 -0.97
N GLN A 97 -9.73 -0.08 -1.31
CA GLN A 97 -10.81 0.18 -0.38
C GLN A 97 -11.51 -1.13 -0.05
N TYR A 98 -11.73 -1.40 1.22
CA TYR A 98 -12.37 -2.63 1.68
C TYR A 98 -13.26 -2.39 2.89
N GLN A 99 -14.27 -3.23 3.06
CA GLN A 99 -15.13 -3.24 4.25
C GLN A 99 -14.37 -3.91 5.41
N ASN A 100 -14.15 -3.17 6.49
CA ASN A 100 -13.60 -3.73 7.72
C ASN A 100 -14.74 -4.30 8.56
N GLU A 101 -14.87 -5.63 8.55
CA GLU A 101 -15.90 -6.35 9.31
C GLU A 101 -15.88 -6.03 10.82
N SER A 102 -14.71 -5.73 11.38
CA SER A 102 -14.58 -5.44 12.82
C SER A 102 -15.07 -4.05 13.22
N LYS A 103 -15.18 -3.12 12.28
CA LYS A 103 -15.50 -1.71 12.56
C LYS A 103 -16.74 -1.21 11.83
N ASP A 104 -17.34 -2.05 10.99
CA ASP A 104 -18.45 -1.70 10.10
C ASP A 104 -18.20 -0.40 9.31
N GLN A 105 -16.95 -0.20 8.87
CA GLN A 105 -16.52 0.98 8.14
C GLN A 105 -15.65 0.60 6.95
N LEU A 106 -15.56 1.51 5.98
CA LEU A 106 -14.64 1.40 4.86
C LEU A 106 -13.25 1.88 5.29
N ASP A 107 -12.27 0.99 5.16
CA ASP A 107 -10.86 1.29 5.40
C ASP A 107 -10.07 1.30 4.09
N PHE A 108 -8.93 1.99 4.09
CA PHE A 108 -8.06 2.11 2.93
C PHE A 108 -6.64 1.63 3.24
N ILE A 109 -6.09 0.86 2.30
CA ILE A 109 -4.64 0.57 2.27
C ILE A 109 -4.03 1.05 0.97
N TYR A 110 -2.78 1.48 1.07
CA TYR A 110 -1.95 1.87 -0.05
C TYR A 110 -0.85 0.83 -0.25
N LEU A 111 -0.66 0.40 -1.50
CA LEU A 111 0.32 -0.59 -1.91
C LEU A 111 1.33 0.02 -2.88
N ILE A 112 2.60 -0.33 -2.69
CA ILE A 112 3.69 -0.06 -3.62
C ILE A 112 4.51 -1.34 -3.78
N CYS A 113 4.65 -1.81 -5.01
CA CYS A 113 5.30 -3.07 -5.36
C CYS A 113 6.60 -2.82 -6.12
N ASN A 114 7.63 -3.62 -5.80
CA ASN A 114 8.91 -3.66 -6.50
C ASN A 114 9.59 -2.28 -6.60
N TYR A 115 9.56 -1.50 -5.52
CA TYR A 115 10.28 -0.23 -5.49
C TYR A 115 11.79 -0.45 -5.55
N ASN A 116 12.42 -0.11 -6.67
CA ASN A 116 13.87 -0.22 -6.88
C ASN A 116 14.55 1.15 -7.04
N HIS A 117 14.11 2.15 -6.26
CA HIS A 117 14.62 3.53 -6.28
C HIS A 117 14.32 4.35 -7.55
N PHE A 118 14.05 3.69 -8.69
CA PHE A 118 13.76 4.36 -9.97
C PHE A 118 12.44 3.93 -10.63
N SER A 119 11.91 2.75 -10.29
CA SER A 119 10.70 2.19 -10.88
C SER A 119 9.87 1.40 -9.86
N THR A 120 8.63 1.10 -10.24
CA THR A 120 7.69 0.24 -9.51
C THR A 120 6.93 -0.63 -10.51
N SER A 121 6.44 -1.80 -10.08
CA SER A 121 5.54 -2.65 -10.87
C SER A 121 4.05 -2.38 -10.58
N ASN A 122 3.71 -1.18 -10.08
CA ASN A 122 2.37 -0.88 -9.57
C ASN A 122 1.29 -1.00 -10.66
N LYS A 123 1.60 -0.64 -11.91
CA LYS A 123 0.65 -0.76 -13.01
C LYS A 123 0.31 -2.22 -13.33
N GLU A 124 1.32 -3.10 -13.34
CA GLU A 124 1.12 -4.54 -13.57
C GLU A 124 0.29 -5.17 -12.45
N LEU A 125 0.63 -4.84 -11.19
CA LEU A 125 -0.13 -5.29 -10.03
C LEU A 125 -1.58 -4.78 -10.06
N PHE A 126 -1.80 -3.53 -10.46
CA PHE A 126 -3.14 -2.96 -10.59
C PHE A 126 -4.00 -3.71 -11.62
N GLU A 127 -3.45 -4.00 -12.80
CA GLU A 127 -4.19 -4.78 -13.81
C GLU A 127 -4.46 -6.21 -13.34
N ALA A 128 -3.50 -6.85 -12.64
CA ALA A 128 -3.71 -8.16 -12.03
C ALA A 128 -4.83 -8.15 -10.99
N LEU A 129 -4.88 -7.12 -10.13
CA LEU A 129 -5.95 -6.95 -9.13
C LEU A 129 -7.32 -6.71 -9.79
N LYS A 130 -7.39 -5.95 -10.87
CA LYS A 130 -8.65 -5.76 -11.63
C LYS A 130 -9.18 -7.07 -12.18
N ILE A 131 -8.32 -7.88 -12.80
CA ILE A 131 -8.69 -9.19 -13.32
C ILE A 131 -9.14 -10.11 -12.18
N TRP A 132 -8.40 -10.12 -11.07
CA TRP A 132 -8.73 -10.93 -9.90
C TRP A 132 -10.07 -10.54 -9.25
N LEU A 133 -10.45 -9.26 -9.29
CA LEU A 133 -11.71 -8.78 -8.71
C LEU A 133 -12.92 -8.96 -9.63
N SER A 134 -12.70 -9.11 -10.94
CA SER A 134 -13.74 -9.34 -11.96
C SER A 134 -14.40 -10.70 -11.82
#